data_AF-A0A950D377-F1
#
_entry.id   AF-A0A950D377-F1
#
_cell.length_a   1.000
_cell.length_b   1.000
_cell.length_c   1.000
_cell.angle_alpha   90.00
_cell.angle_beta   90.00
_cell.angle_gamma   90.00
#
_symmetry.space_group_name_H-M   'P 1'
#
loop_
_entity.id
_entity.type
_entity.pdbx_description
1 polymer ?
#
loop_
_entity_poly.entity_id
_entity_poly.type
_entity_poly.pdbx_seq_one_letter_code
_entity_poly.pdbx_strand_id
1 'polypeptide(L)'
;WLLTAIAVAAALGLILAFTIVRTAPVRRALCAYTALLGAANRQDVDAARRLCSIRYLQTHELTPADEGGLVGLPRNIHPNFHAWHDGPNILVCPTNRVGPIYQFVFERGDWRFDGPVGILRGRGQFVRLPDNPESEPVHSP
;
A
#
# COMPACT_ATOMS: atom_id res chain seq x y z
N TRP A 1 36.73 -27.25 10.95
CA TRP A 1 36.81 -25.94 10.29
C TRP A 1 36.05 -25.88 8.96
N LEU A 2 36.36 -26.71 7.95
CA LEU A 2 35.63 -26.70 6.67
C LEU A 2 34.12 -26.97 6.82
N LEU A 3 33.74 -28.02 7.56
CA LEU A 3 32.32 -28.34 7.82
C LEU A 3 31.59 -27.21 8.57
N THR A 4 32.26 -26.59 9.55
CA THR A 4 31.73 -25.43 10.28
C THR A 4 31.53 -24.23 9.36
N ALA A 5 32.50 -23.95 8.48
CA ALA A 5 32.40 -22.86 7.51
C ALA A 5 31.26 -23.09 6.50
N ILE A 6 31.10 -24.32 6.01
CA ILE A 6 29.99 -24.70 5.11
C ILE A 6 28.64 -24.54 5.84
N ALA A 7 28.54 -25.00 7.09
CA ALA A 7 27.30 -24.88 7.87
C ALA A 7 26.92 -23.42 8.11
N VAL A 8 27.89 -22.57 8.45
CA VAL A 8 27.67 -21.13 8.64
C VAL A 8 27.26 -20.46 7.32
N ALA A 9 27.93 -20.75 6.22
CA ALA A 9 27.59 -20.21 4.91
C ALA A 9 26.17 -20.62 4.47
N ALA A 10 25.81 -21.90 4.67
CA ALA A 10 24.46 -22.39 4.38
C ALA A 10 23.39 -21.71 5.24
N ALA A 11 23.65 -21.54 6.55
CA ALA A 11 22.74 -20.84 7.45
C ALA A 11 22.53 -19.38 7.02
N LEU A 12 23.60 -18.66 6.69
CA LEU A 12 23.51 -17.29 6.17
C LEU A 12 22.74 -17.22 4.84
N GLY A 13 22.98 -18.16 3.93
CA GLY A 13 22.26 -18.27 2.66
C GLY A 13 20.76 -18.48 2.87
N LEU A 14 20.37 -19.35 3.81
CA LEU A 14 18.97 -19.59 4.15
C LEU A 14 18.30 -18.37 4.78
N ILE A 15 18.97 -17.69 5.71
CA ILE A 15 18.47 -16.45 6.33
C ILE A 15 18.25 -15.37 5.28
N LEU A 16 19.19 -15.23 4.34
CA LEU A 16 19.06 -14.28 3.24
C LEU A 16 17.88 -14.62 2.33
N ALA A 17 17.78 -15.87 1.88
CA ALA A 17 16.68 -16.33 1.03
C ALA A 17 15.32 -16.13 1.72
N PHE A 18 15.21 -16.48 2.99
CA PHE A 18 14.01 -16.26 3.80
C PHE A 18 13.65 -14.78 3.88
N THR A 19 14.63 -13.92 4.12
CA THR A 19 14.43 -12.46 4.19
C THR A 19 13.94 -11.92 2.85
N ILE A 20 14.53 -12.34 1.73
CA ILE A 20 14.13 -11.92 0.38
C ILE A 20 12.69 -12.30 0.09
N VAL A 21 12.31 -13.55 0.36
CA VAL A 21 10.95 -14.07 0.12
C VAL A 21 9.94 -13.31 0.97
N ARG A 22 10.23 -13.11 2.26
CA ARG A 22 9.32 -12.44 3.19
C ARG A 22 9.11 -10.96 2.86
N THR A 23 10.09 -10.29 2.28
CA THR A 23 10.03 -8.85 1.97
C THR A 23 9.62 -8.58 0.52
N ALA A 24 9.58 -9.60 -0.35
CA ALA A 24 9.20 -9.45 -1.76
C ALA A 24 7.78 -8.88 -1.97
N PRO A 25 6.74 -9.33 -1.24
CA PRO A 25 5.40 -8.76 -1.33
C PRO A 25 5.36 -7.25 -1.11
N VAL A 26 5.95 -6.79 0.00
CA VAL A 26 6.01 -5.37 0.36
C VAL A 26 6.75 -4.57 -0.71
N ARG A 27 7.90 -5.06 -1.21
CA ARG A 27 8.63 -4.39 -2.30
C ARG A 27 7.78 -4.24 -3.56
N ARG A 28 7.07 -5.30 -3.97
CA ARG A 28 6.24 -5.26 -5.18
C ARG A 28 5.02 -4.34 -5.02
N ALA A 29 4.38 -4.34 -3.85
CA ALA A 29 3.32 -3.38 -3.55
C ALA A 29 3.83 -1.93 -3.58
N LEU A 30 5.04 -1.67 -3.08
CA LEU A 30 5.66 -0.34 -3.17
C LEU A 30 6.00 0.06 -4.61
N CYS A 31 6.43 -0.88 -5.47
CA CYS A 31 6.59 -0.63 -6.90
C CYS A 31 5.24 -0.25 -7.54
N ALA A 32 4.15 -0.93 -7.19
CA ALA A 32 2.81 -0.57 -7.66
C ALA A 32 2.39 0.83 -7.16
N TYR A 33 2.66 1.16 -5.89
CA TYR A 33 2.40 2.48 -5.31
C TYR A 33 3.16 3.58 -6.05
N THR A 34 4.47 3.41 -6.31
CA THR A 34 5.27 4.43 -6.99
C THR A 34 4.92 4.56 -8.47
N ALA A 35 4.54 3.46 -9.13
CA ALA A 35 3.97 3.50 -10.47
C ALA A 35 2.65 4.28 -10.50
N LEU A 36 1.78 4.06 -9.50
CA LEU A 36 0.51 4.77 -9.36
C LEU A 36 0.72 6.25 -9.11
N LEU A 37 1.68 6.59 -8.24
CA LEU A 37 2.10 7.96 -7.99
C LEU A 37 2.55 8.66 -9.28
N GLY A 38 3.35 7.98 -10.09
CA GLY A 38 3.81 8.48 -11.38
C GLY A 38 2.66 8.67 -12.38
N ALA A 39 1.73 7.72 -12.47
CA ALA A 39 0.56 7.81 -13.31
C ALA A 39 -0.38 8.95 -12.87
N ALA A 40 -0.65 9.04 -11.57
CA ALA A 40 -1.49 10.07 -10.98
C ALA A 40 -0.90 11.46 -11.23
N ASN A 41 0.39 11.67 -10.96
CA ASN A 41 1.04 12.97 -11.17
C ASN A 41 1.12 13.39 -12.64
N ARG A 42 1.14 12.44 -13.58
CA ARG A 42 1.03 12.71 -15.03
C ARG A 42 -0.41 12.81 -15.53
N GLN A 43 -1.40 12.59 -14.67
CA GLN A 43 -2.82 12.50 -15.01
C GLN A 43 -3.13 11.43 -16.08
N ASP A 44 -2.32 10.36 -16.11
CA ASP A 44 -2.48 9.22 -17.01
C ASP A 44 -3.52 8.26 -16.43
N VAL A 45 -4.78 8.53 -16.78
CA VAL A 45 -5.95 7.78 -16.29
C VAL A 45 -5.86 6.30 -16.66
N ASP A 46 -5.41 5.97 -17.87
CA ASP A 46 -5.34 4.58 -18.32
C ASP A 46 -4.26 3.79 -17.59
N ALA A 47 -3.10 4.41 -17.34
CA ALA A 47 -2.06 3.79 -16.50
C ALA A 47 -2.53 3.62 -15.06
N ALA A 48 -3.18 4.62 -14.46
CA ALA A 48 -3.72 4.52 -13.12
C ALA A 48 -4.79 3.43 -13.02
N ARG A 49 -5.68 3.32 -14.02
CA ARG A 49 -6.71 2.28 -14.09
C ARG A 49 -6.11 0.88 -14.04
N ARG A 50 -5.02 0.62 -14.77
CA ARG A 50 -4.34 -0.70 -14.75
C ARG A 50 -3.71 -1.03 -13.39
N LEU A 51 -3.43 -0.04 -12.56
CA LEU A 51 -2.81 -0.19 -11.24
C LEU A 51 -3.82 -0.29 -10.10
N CYS A 52 -5.09 0.02 -10.36
CA CYS A 52 -6.17 -0.11 -9.37
C CYS A 52 -6.82 -1.51 -9.42
N SER A 53 -7.40 -1.93 -8.29
CA SER A 53 -8.17 -3.17 -8.19
C SER A 53 -9.50 -3.02 -8.92
N ILE A 54 -10.11 -4.15 -9.29
CA ILE A 54 -11.47 -4.13 -9.87
C ILE A 54 -12.47 -3.50 -8.88
N ARG A 55 -12.38 -3.87 -7.60
CA ARG A 55 -13.29 -3.39 -6.55
C ARG A 55 -13.23 -1.86 -6.43
N TYR A 56 -12.04 -1.29 -6.45
CA TYR A 56 -11.85 0.16 -6.39
C TYR A 56 -12.46 0.84 -7.62
N LEU A 57 -12.18 0.32 -8.81
CA LEU A 57 -12.70 0.89 -10.07
C LEU A 57 -14.21 0.78 -10.24
N GLN A 58 -14.87 -0.15 -9.55
CA GLN A 58 -16.33 -0.24 -9.54
C GLN A 58 -17.00 0.86 -8.71
N THR A 59 -16.26 1.45 -7.77
CA THR A 59 -16.79 2.41 -6.79
C THR A 59 -16.22 3.82 -6.97
N HIS A 60 -15.11 3.96 -7.70
CA HIS A 60 -14.41 5.23 -7.87
C HIS A 60 -14.09 5.47 -9.35
N GLU A 61 -14.57 6.60 -9.86
CA GLU A 61 -14.19 7.09 -11.18
C GLU A 61 -12.82 7.77 -11.11
N LEU A 62 -11.93 7.43 -12.06
CA LEU A 62 -10.61 8.05 -12.16
C LEU A 62 -10.70 9.29 -13.06
N THR A 63 -10.67 10.47 -12.44
CA THR A 63 -10.72 11.76 -13.15
C THR A 63 -9.51 12.63 -12.82
N PRO A 64 -9.02 13.44 -13.78
CA PRO A 64 -8.07 14.51 -13.49
C PRO A 64 -8.65 15.53 -12.51
N ALA A 65 -7.86 15.94 -11.52
CA ALA A 65 -8.22 17.03 -10.63
C ALA A 65 -7.78 18.39 -11.23
N ASP A 66 -8.56 19.44 -10.98
CA ASP A 66 -8.26 20.81 -11.43
C ASP A 66 -6.92 21.33 -10.89
N GLU A 67 -6.55 20.89 -9.68
CA GLU A 67 -5.30 21.23 -9.00
C GLU A 67 -4.10 20.34 -9.42
N GLY A 68 -4.28 19.57 -10.49
CA GLY A 68 -3.35 18.57 -10.98
C GLY A 68 -3.45 17.24 -10.24
N GLY A 69 -2.94 16.17 -10.86
CA GLY A 69 -3.09 14.82 -10.34
C GLY A 69 -4.41 14.15 -10.72
N LEU A 70 -4.67 12.99 -10.14
CA LEU A 70 -5.95 12.28 -10.23
C LEU A 70 -6.69 12.34 -8.89
N VAL A 71 -8.01 12.51 -8.93
CA VAL A 71 -8.86 12.62 -7.73
C VAL A 71 -8.75 11.36 -6.88
N GLY A 72 -8.61 11.53 -5.56
CA GLY A 72 -8.58 10.43 -4.59
C GLY A 72 -7.31 9.56 -4.58
N LEU A 73 -6.38 9.78 -5.51
CA LEU A 73 -5.14 9.02 -5.61
C LEU A 73 -3.95 9.71 -4.90
N PRO A 74 -2.98 8.92 -4.39
CA PRO A 74 -1.79 9.48 -3.78
C PRO A 74 -0.97 10.34 -4.76
N ARG A 75 -0.52 11.50 -4.27
CA ARG A 75 0.30 12.47 -5.06
C ARG A 75 1.73 12.62 -4.56
N ASN A 76 2.04 12.12 -3.36
CA ASN A 76 3.41 12.12 -2.82
C ASN A 76 3.68 10.88 -1.94
N ILE A 77 4.94 10.74 -1.54
CA ILE A 77 5.38 9.81 -0.51
C ILE A 77 6.49 10.46 0.30
N HIS A 78 6.37 10.39 1.62
CA HIS A 78 7.35 10.90 2.56
C HIS A 78 8.52 9.89 2.68
N PRO A 79 9.78 10.32 2.86
CA PRO A 79 10.92 9.39 2.98
C PRO A 79 10.78 8.39 4.14
N ASN A 80 10.13 8.80 5.22
CA ASN A 80 9.83 7.97 6.40
C ASN A 80 8.42 7.34 6.31
N PHE A 81 8.00 6.90 5.12
CA PHE A 81 6.75 6.17 4.95
C PHE A 81 6.85 4.79 5.62
N HIS A 82 5.69 4.19 5.90
CA HIS A 82 5.61 2.84 6.44
C HIS A 82 4.84 1.92 5.50
N ALA A 83 5.29 0.67 5.38
CA ALA A 83 4.55 -0.37 4.69
C ALA A 83 4.66 -1.70 5.44
N TRP A 84 3.55 -2.41 5.58
CA TRP A 84 3.49 -3.66 6.35
C TRP A 84 2.39 -4.59 5.84
N HIS A 85 2.42 -5.82 6.32
CA HIS A 85 1.38 -6.81 6.02
C HIS A 85 0.17 -6.62 6.93
N ASP A 86 -1.02 -6.67 6.32
CA ASP A 86 -2.30 -6.82 7.02
C ASP A 86 -3.04 -8.02 6.42
N GLY A 87 -2.85 -9.19 7.03
CA GLY A 87 -3.27 -10.47 6.46
C GLY A 87 -2.65 -10.71 5.07
N PRO A 88 -3.45 -11.01 4.04
CA PRO A 88 -2.96 -11.19 2.67
C PRO A 88 -2.60 -9.88 1.96
N ASN A 89 -2.94 -8.73 2.55
CA ASN A 89 -2.82 -7.42 1.92
C ASN A 89 -1.56 -6.70 2.39
N ILE A 90 -1.13 -5.70 1.62
CA ILE A 90 -0.09 -4.76 2.03
C ILE A 90 -0.73 -3.41 2.30
N LEU A 91 -0.41 -2.82 3.45
CA LEU A 91 -0.78 -1.45 3.77
C LEU A 91 0.40 -0.52 3.52
N VAL A 92 0.12 0.65 2.98
CA VAL A 92 1.10 1.72 2.73
C VAL A 92 0.61 2.99 3.38
N CYS A 93 1.36 3.47 4.37
CA CYS A 93 1.20 4.79 4.98
C CYS A 93 2.25 5.72 4.36
N PRO A 94 1.88 6.62 3.42
CA PRO A 94 2.82 7.44 2.69
C PRO A 94 3.38 8.61 3.52
N THR A 95 2.86 8.82 4.73
CA THR A 95 3.23 9.92 5.63
C THR A 95 3.78 9.37 6.94
N ASN A 96 4.57 10.19 7.65
CA ASN A 96 5.02 9.93 9.02
C ASN A 96 4.21 10.73 10.06
N ARG A 97 3.14 11.40 9.64
CA ARG A 97 2.21 12.18 10.46
C ARG A 97 0.79 11.68 10.23
N VAL A 98 -0.20 12.55 10.46
CA VAL A 98 -1.59 12.26 10.15
C VAL A 98 -1.79 12.14 8.64
N GLY A 99 -2.46 11.08 8.19
CA GLY A 99 -2.81 10.91 6.79
C GLY A 99 -3.35 9.52 6.44
N PRO A 100 -3.77 9.32 5.19
CA PRO A 100 -4.43 8.09 4.76
C PRO A 100 -3.47 6.90 4.76
N ILE A 101 -4.01 5.71 5.06
CA ILE A 101 -3.35 4.43 4.86
C ILE A 101 -4.06 3.73 3.72
N TYR A 102 -3.27 3.34 2.72
CA TYR A 102 -3.76 2.72 1.50
C TYR A 102 -3.56 1.22 1.55
N GLN A 103 -4.52 0.48 1.00
CA GLN A 103 -4.43 -0.96 0.86
C GLN A 103 -4.01 -1.35 -0.56
N PHE A 104 -3.18 -2.38 -0.63
CA PHE A 104 -2.83 -3.08 -1.85
C PHE A 104 -3.24 -4.54 -1.72
N VAL A 105 -3.94 -5.03 -2.74
CA VAL A 105 -4.42 -6.41 -2.86
C VAL A 105 -3.68 -7.11 -3.99
N PHE A 106 -3.45 -8.41 -3.84
CA PHE A 106 -2.86 -9.20 -4.92
C PHE A 106 -3.97 -9.70 -5.85
N GLU A 107 -4.00 -9.16 -7.07
CA GLU A 107 -5.06 -9.42 -8.04
C GLU A 107 -4.45 -9.67 -9.43
N ARG A 108 -4.86 -10.77 -10.09
CA ARG A 108 -4.41 -11.13 -11.44
C ARG A 108 -2.89 -11.18 -11.59
N GLY A 109 -2.20 -11.67 -10.56
CA GLY A 109 -0.75 -11.87 -10.57
C GLY A 109 0.08 -10.63 -10.21
N ASP A 110 -0.54 -9.51 -9.84
CA ASP A 110 0.14 -8.27 -9.51
C ASP A 110 -0.50 -7.56 -8.30
N TRP A 111 0.23 -6.63 -7.69
CA TRP A 111 -0.31 -5.79 -6.61
C TRP A 111 -1.11 -4.63 -7.18
N ARG A 112 -2.34 -4.47 -6.71
CA ARG A 112 -3.27 -3.44 -7.15
C ARG A 112 -3.69 -2.56 -5.98
N PHE A 113 -3.78 -1.26 -6.23
CA PHE A 113 -4.29 -0.28 -5.28
C PHE A 113 -5.78 -0.49 -5.07
N ASP A 114 -6.19 -0.61 -3.82
CA ASP A 114 -7.57 -0.92 -3.42
C ASP A 114 -8.22 0.20 -2.60
N GLY A 115 -7.61 1.39 -2.60
CA GLY A 115 -8.13 2.57 -1.91
C GLY A 115 -7.62 2.77 -0.49
N PRO A 116 -8.07 3.85 0.16
CA PRO A 116 -7.80 4.11 1.58
C PRO A 116 -8.60 3.17 2.48
N VAL A 117 -7.94 2.62 3.50
CA VAL A 117 -8.56 1.75 4.52
C VAL A 117 -8.50 2.31 5.93
N GLY A 118 -7.82 3.42 6.10
CA GLY A 118 -7.89 4.14 7.36
C GLY A 118 -6.99 5.36 7.34
N ILE A 119 -6.78 5.91 8.53
CA ILE A 119 -6.00 7.11 8.76
C ILE A 119 -5.02 6.82 9.88
N LEU A 120 -3.74 7.16 9.66
CA LEU A 120 -2.78 7.31 10.74
C LEU A 120 -3.14 8.60 11.48
N ARG A 121 -3.43 8.52 12.79
CA ARG A 121 -3.62 9.68 13.66
C ARG A 121 -2.31 10.01 14.40
N GLY A 122 -2.30 11.16 15.07
CA GLY A 122 -1.19 11.56 15.93
C GLY A 122 -0.85 10.46 16.95
N ARG A 123 0.43 10.36 17.32
CA ARG A 123 1.00 9.28 18.19
C ARG A 123 1.00 7.89 17.56
N GLY A 124 0.86 7.78 16.23
CA GLY A 124 1.03 6.51 15.52
C GLY A 124 -0.18 5.57 15.57
N GLN A 125 -1.35 6.08 15.97
CA GLN A 125 -2.56 5.28 16.07
C GLN A 125 -3.19 5.09 14.68
N PHE A 126 -3.28 3.84 14.22
CA PHE A 126 -4.07 3.49 13.04
C PHE A 126 -5.55 3.39 13.40
N VAL A 127 -6.38 4.15 12.70
CA VAL A 127 -7.85 4.04 12.77
C VAL A 127 -8.34 3.55 11.42
N ARG A 128 -8.88 2.33 11.38
CA ARG A 128 -9.48 1.77 10.16
C ARG A 128 -10.78 2.52 9.85
N LEU A 129 -11.00 2.86 8.58
CA LEU A 129 -12.30 3.33 8.13
C LEU A 129 -13.27 2.15 8.21
N PRO A 130 -14.51 2.35 8.68
CA PRO A 130 -15.52 1.31 8.62
C PRO A 130 -15.74 0.93 7.15
N ASP A 131 -15.92 -0.37 6.89
CA ASP A 131 -16.19 -0.88 5.54
C ASP A 131 -17.52 -0.33 4.96
N ASN A 132 -18.31 0.39 5.77
CA ASN A 132 -19.58 1.03 5.41
C ASN A 132 -19.77 2.38 6.16
N PRO A 133 -20.01 3.52 5.46
CA PRO A 133 -20.24 4.83 6.10
C PRO A 133 -21.54 4.92 6.96
N GLU A 134 -22.41 3.91 6.97
CA GLU A 134 -23.67 3.90 7.73
C GLU A 134 -23.59 3.27 9.14
N SER A 135 -22.39 3.02 9.66
CA SER A 135 -22.22 2.38 10.98
C SER A 135 -21.55 3.28 12.01
N GLU A 136 -22.02 4.53 12.14
CA GLU A 136 -21.89 5.25 13.40
C GLU A 136 -23.06 4.88 14.31
N PRO A 137 -22.84 4.32 15.52
CA PRO A 137 -23.89 4.32 16.53
C PRO A 137 -24.17 5.77 16.90
N VAL A 138 -25.37 6.23 16.57
CA VAL A 138 -25.93 7.48 17.06
C VAL A 138 -25.90 7.44 18.59
N HIS A 139 -24.91 8.10 19.19
CA HIS A 139 -25.01 8.53 20.57
C HIS A 139 -25.96 9.72 20.59
N SER A 140 -27.25 9.42 20.76
CA SER A 140 -28.23 10.40 21.20
C SER A 140 -27.92 10.80 22.66
N PRO A 141 -28.14 12.08 23.00
CA PRO A 141 -27.76 12.68 24.30
C PRO A 141 -28.50 12.09 25.50
#